data_AF-A0A7W4E4D5-F1
#
_entry.id   AF-A0A7W4E4D5-F1
#
_cell.length_a   1.000
_cell.length_b   1.000
_cell.length_c   1.000
_cell.angle_alpha   90.00
_cell.angle_beta   90.00
_cell.angle_gamma   90.00
#
_symmetry.space_group_name_H-M   'P 1'
#
loop_
_entity.id
_entity.type
_entity.pdbx_description
1 polymer ?
#
loop_
_entity_poly.entity_id
_entity_poly.type
_entity_poly.pdbx_seq_one_letter_code
_entity_poly.pdbx_strand_id
1 'polypeptide(L)'
;ISYQNTETDRAETDQILIDKAREIAGKYSVEVEKFLVNPTGKFLIGGFMGDAGLTGRKIVVDSYQSFAPVGGGAFSGKDPSKVDRSAAYKAREIAVDYLKRHNLHSCEVQLSYAIGIAEPLAIYIKGDGKNITPEPELYAACTPKNIIKDLGLLHKKYEDTAKFGHF
;
A
#
# COMPACT_ATOMS: atom_id res chain seq x y z
N ILE A 1 -18.69 7.57 2.05
CA ILE A 1 -17.83 8.35 2.97
C ILE A 1 -18.47 8.28 4.34
N SER A 2 -17.73 7.85 5.36
CA SER A 2 -18.20 7.86 6.75
C SER A 2 -17.16 8.58 7.59
N TYR A 3 -17.58 9.63 8.29
CA TYR A 3 -16.70 10.43 9.15
C TYR A 3 -17.35 10.69 10.51
N GLN A 4 -16.52 10.77 11.55
CA GLN A 4 -16.98 11.06 12.91
C GLN A 4 -17.42 12.52 13.01
N ASN A 5 -18.59 12.78 13.60
CA ASN A 5 -19.14 14.13 13.75
C ASN A 5 -20.19 14.23 14.87
N THR A 6 -20.47 15.47 15.29
CA THR A 6 -21.45 15.78 16.35
C THR A 6 -22.88 15.98 15.83
N GLU A 7 -23.07 16.01 14.50
CA GLU A 7 -24.23 16.45 13.72
C GLU A 7 -24.49 17.96 13.70
N THR A 8 -23.69 18.77 14.40
CA THR A 8 -23.89 20.24 14.47
C THR A 8 -23.71 20.90 13.08
N ASP A 9 -22.64 20.54 12.38
CA ASP A 9 -22.25 21.16 11.10
C ASP A 9 -22.30 20.14 9.96
N ARG A 10 -23.20 19.15 10.05
CA ARG A 10 -23.23 18.02 9.12
C ARG A 10 -23.48 18.46 7.68
N ALA A 11 -24.44 19.34 7.46
CA ALA A 11 -24.78 19.77 6.10
C ALA A 11 -23.58 20.44 5.39
N GLU A 12 -22.85 21.29 6.11
CA GLU A 12 -21.64 21.94 5.60
C GLU A 12 -20.51 20.92 5.38
N THR A 13 -20.26 20.04 6.36
CA THR A 13 -19.18 19.05 6.26
C THR A 13 -19.44 18.01 5.17
N ASP A 14 -20.69 17.55 5.03
CA ASP A 14 -21.12 16.66 3.94
C ASP A 14 -20.83 17.30 2.58
N GLN A 15 -21.15 18.60 2.43
CA GLN A 15 -20.91 19.34 1.20
C GLN A 15 -19.40 19.46 0.89
N ILE A 16 -18.57 19.81 1.88
CA ILE A 16 -17.11 19.87 1.73
C ILE A 16 -16.55 18.52 1.26
N LEU A 17 -17.00 17.43 1.86
CA LEU A 17 -16.54 16.08 1.52
C LEU A 17 -16.98 15.66 0.11
N ILE A 18 -18.22 15.97 -0.27
CA ILE A 18 -18.74 15.69 -1.62
C ILE A 18 -17.96 16.50 -2.66
N ASP A 19 -17.72 17.79 -2.42
CA ASP A 19 -16.98 18.63 -3.37
C ASP A 19 -15.54 18.18 -3.54
N LYS A 20 -14.87 17.78 -2.46
CA LYS A 20 -13.54 17.18 -2.53
C LYS A 20 -13.54 15.83 -3.25
N ALA A 21 -14.55 14.99 -3.00
CA ALA A 21 -14.68 13.73 -3.70
C ALA A 21 -14.94 13.92 -5.21
N ARG A 22 -15.76 14.90 -5.61
CA ARG A 22 -15.94 15.29 -7.02
C ARG A 22 -14.65 15.82 -7.64
N GLU A 23 -13.93 16.69 -6.94
CA GLU A 23 -12.65 17.23 -7.40
C GLU A 23 -11.67 16.08 -7.70
N ILE A 24 -11.56 15.10 -6.80
CA ILE A 24 -10.71 13.93 -6.98
C ILE A 24 -11.21 13.06 -8.13
N ALA A 25 -12.51 12.73 -8.18
CA ALA A 25 -13.08 11.91 -9.24
C ALA A 25 -12.86 12.53 -10.63
N GLY A 26 -13.03 13.86 -10.75
CA GLY A 26 -12.78 14.61 -11.97
C GLY A 26 -11.32 14.56 -12.42
N LYS A 27 -10.35 14.58 -11.51
CA LYS A 27 -8.91 14.43 -11.84
C LYS A 27 -8.59 13.09 -12.50
N TYR A 28 -9.37 12.05 -12.20
CA TYR A 28 -9.17 10.69 -12.71
C TYR A 28 -10.25 10.25 -13.71
N SER A 29 -11.10 11.17 -14.18
CA SER A 29 -12.21 10.87 -15.11
C SER A 29 -13.13 9.75 -14.62
N VAL A 30 -13.36 9.67 -13.31
CA VAL A 30 -14.26 8.70 -12.69
C VAL A 30 -15.66 9.30 -12.62
N GLU A 31 -16.64 8.61 -13.21
CA GLU A 31 -18.05 8.96 -13.07
C GLU A 31 -18.57 8.55 -11.69
N VAL A 32 -19.27 9.45 -11.00
CA VAL A 32 -19.87 9.18 -9.68
C VAL A 32 -21.38 9.22 -9.80
N GLU A 33 -22.01 8.05 -9.74
CA GLU A 33 -23.48 7.91 -9.79
C GLU A 33 -24.14 8.48 -8.53
N LYS A 34 -23.58 8.19 -7.36
CA LYS A 34 -24.19 8.54 -6.07
C LYS A 34 -23.15 8.73 -4.97
N PHE A 35 -23.36 9.77 -4.16
CA PHE A 35 -22.63 9.95 -2.90
C PHE A 35 -23.44 9.36 -1.74
N LEU A 36 -22.82 8.44 -1.00
CA LEU A 36 -23.32 7.96 0.30
C LEU A 36 -22.46 8.58 1.39
N VAL A 37 -23.02 9.51 2.16
CA VAL A 37 -22.33 10.21 3.25
C VAL A 37 -23.01 9.88 4.58
N ASN A 38 -22.25 9.28 5.50
CA ASN A 38 -22.74 8.75 6.77
C ASN A 38 -24.09 8.00 6.63
N PRO A 39 -24.15 6.94 5.80
CA PRO A 39 -25.41 6.25 5.50
C PRO A 39 -26.04 5.57 6.72
N THR A 40 -25.25 5.30 7.76
CA THR A 40 -25.70 4.76 9.05
C THR A 40 -26.21 5.84 10.02
N GLY A 41 -26.26 7.11 9.60
CA GLY A 41 -26.64 8.23 10.44
C GLY A 41 -25.49 8.75 11.30
N LYS A 42 -25.83 9.20 12.51
CA LYS A 42 -24.89 9.87 13.42
C LYS A 42 -23.72 8.97 13.80
N PHE A 43 -22.51 9.46 13.57
CA PHE A 43 -21.27 8.79 13.97
C PHE A 43 -20.52 9.62 15.02
N LEU A 44 -21.03 9.60 16.25
CA LEU A 44 -20.49 10.41 17.35
C LEU A 44 -19.28 9.79 18.02
N ILE A 45 -19.35 8.48 18.32
CA ILE A 45 -18.32 7.74 19.04
C ILE A 45 -17.44 7.04 18.02
N GLY A 46 -16.16 7.41 17.97
CA GLY A 46 -15.16 6.83 17.08
C GLY A 46 -13.84 6.57 17.81
N GLY A 47 -12.80 6.25 17.04
CA GLY A 47 -11.49 5.87 17.59
C GLY A 47 -11.56 4.62 18.48
N PHE A 48 -10.64 4.52 19.44
CA PHE A 48 -10.53 3.35 20.32
C PHE A 48 -11.74 3.10 21.23
N MET A 49 -12.59 4.11 21.43
CA MET A 49 -13.84 3.95 22.17
C MET A 49 -14.90 3.18 21.37
N GLY A 50 -14.84 3.22 20.03
CA GLY A 50 -15.80 2.55 19.15
C GLY A 50 -15.32 1.20 18.63
N ASP A 51 -14.01 1.03 18.42
CA ASP A 51 -13.43 -0.23 17.93
C ASP A 51 -11.97 -0.37 18.39
N ALA A 52 -11.59 -1.59 18.78
CA ALA A 52 -10.24 -1.90 19.19
C ALA A 52 -9.31 -1.94 17.96
N GLY A 53 -8.40 -0.98 17.86
CA GLY A 53 -7.38 -0.94 16.81
C GLY A 53 -6.15 -1.79 17.14
N LEU A 54 -5.66 -2.56 16.16
CA LEU A 54 -4.40 -3.31 16.28
C LEU A 54 -3.51 -3.04 15.07
N THR A 55 -2.19 -2.99 15.31
CA THR A 55 -1.16 -2.87 14.27
C THR A 55 -1.29 -3.98 13.25
N GLY A 56 -1.16 -3.65 11.95
CA GLY A 56 -1.18 -4.65 10.88
C GLY A 56 -2.57 -5.20 10.52
N ARG A 57 -3.65 -4.51 10.89
CA ARG A 57 -5.03 -4.89 10.50
C ARG A 57 -5.57 -4.16 9.27
N LYS A 58 -4.68 -3.49 8.53
CA LYS A 58 -5.00 -2.71 7.31
C LYS A 58 -4.00 -2.97 6.17
N ILE A 59 -3.33 -4.13 6.16
CA ILE A 59 -2.26 -4.48 5.20
C ILE A 59 -2.65 -4.34 3.71
N VAL A 60 -3.93 -4.54 3.40
CA VAL A 60 -4.45 -4.38 2.04
C VAL A 60 -4.60 -2.88 1.68
N VAL A 61 -5.06 -2.06 2.63
CA VAL A 61 -5.10 -0.59 2.48
C VAL A 61 -3.69 -0.02 2.38
N ASP A 62 -2.75 -0.57 3.16
CA ASP A 62 -1.35 -0.13 3.21
C ASP A 62 -0.59 -0.38 1.89
N SER A 63 -1.09 -1.27 1.04
CA SER A 63 -0.41 -1.72 -0.19
C SER A 63 -1.16 -1.29 -1.44
N TYR A 64 -1.86 -2.22 -2.10
CA TYR A 64 -2.45 -2.03 -3.43
C TYR A 64 -3.97 -2.18 -3.42
N GLN A 65 -4.58 -2.12 -2.24
CA GLN A 65 -6.00 -2.39 -2.06
C GLN A 65 -6.36 -3.72 -2.72
N SER A 66 -7.36 -3.77 -3.60
CA SER A 66 -7.75 -5.00 -4.28
C SER A 66 -7.04 -5.24 -5.63
N PHE A 67 -6.06 -4.40 -6.00
CA PHE A 67 -5.43 -4.47 -7.32
C PHE A 67 -4.42 -5.61 -7.46
N ALA A 68 -3.66 -5.92 -6.40
CA ALA A 68 -2.60 -6.94 -6.44
C ALA A 68 -2.61 -7.84 -5.19
N PRO A 69 -2.10 -9.08 -5.28
CA PRO A 69 -1.95 -9.97 -4.14
C PRO A 69 -1.08 -9.39 -3.03
N VAL A 70 -1.41 -9.70 -1.78
CA VAL A 70 -0.67 -9.27 -0.58
C VAL A 70 -0.20 -10.48 0.20
N GLY A 71 1.10 -10.56 0.48
CA GLY A 71 1.73 -11.73 1.12
C GLY A 71 1.43 -11.95 2.62
N GLY A 72 0.58 -11.12 3.22
CA GLY A 72 0.11 -11.28 4.61
C GLY A 72 0.93 -10.58 5.70
N GLY A 73 2.20 -10.25 5.43
CA GLY A 73 3.05 -9.54 6.37
C GLY A 73 2.67 -8.06 6.55
N ALA A 74 2.48 -7.61 7.79
CA ALA A 74 2.27 -6.19 8.10
C ALA A 74 3.56 -5.36 8.02
N PHE A 75 3.44 -4.06 7.73
CA PHE A 75 4.60 -3.16 7.65
C PHE A 75 4.92 -2.47 8.98
N SER A 76 3.98 -1.74 9.57
CA SER A 76 4.19 -0.88 10.75
C SER A 76 4.73 -1.63 11.97
N GLY A 77 5.61 -0.96 12.73
CA GLY A 77 6.27 -1.55 13.92
C GLY A 77 7.50 -2.44 13.66
N LYS A 78 7.87 -2.70 12.41
CA LYS A 78 9.03 -3.53 12.04
C LYS A 78 10.23 -2.69 11.60
N ASP A 79 11.44 -3.04 12.02
CA ASP A 79 12.65 -2.43 11.45
C ASP A 79 12.95 -3.00 10.04
N PRO A 80 13.82 -2.35 9.25
CA PRO A 80 14.09 -2.74 7.86
C PRO A 80 14.70 -4.13 7.66
N SER A 81 15.22 -4.77 8.72
CA SER A 81 15.72 -6.15 8.61
C SER A 81 14.61 -7.18 8.40
N LYS A 82 13.33 -6.79 8.54
CA LYS A 82 12.17 -7.68 8.45
C LYS A 82 11.65 -7.63 7.02
N VAL A 83 11.85 -8.72 6.29
CA VAL A 83 11.57 -8.82 4.85
C VAL A 83 10.11 -8.53 4.50
N ASP A 84 9.17 -8.74 5.42
CA ASP A 84 7.77 -8.33 5.25
C ASP A 84 7.62 -6.86 4.84
N ARG A 85 8.49 -5.97 5.35
CA ARG A 85 8.52 -4.56 4.96
C ARG A 85 9.53 -4.31 3.84
N SER A 86 10.79 -4.66 4.06
CA SER A 86 11.86 -4.26 3.16
C SER A 86 11.75 -4.92 1.80
N ALA A 87 11.45 -6.22 1.73
CA ALA A 87 11.27 -6.90 0.46
C ALA A 87 9.99 -6.46 -0.26
N ALA A 88 8.91 -6.13 0.45
CA ALA A 88 7.74 -5.53 -0.19
C ALA A 88 8.06 -4.18 -0.86
N TYR A 89 8.91 -3.36 -0.23
CA TYR A 89 9.34 -2.08 -0.82
C TYR A 89 10.27 -2.31 -2.02
N LYS A 90 11.17 -3.29 -1.94
CA LYS A 90 12.01 -3.67 -3.08
C LYS A 90 11.17 -4.21 -4.24
N ALA A 91 10.16 -5.04 -3.96
CA ALA A 91 9.25 -5.54 -4.99
C ALA A 91 8.50 -4.40 -5.68
N ARG A 92 8.06 -3.37 -4.95
CA ARG A 92 7.47 -2.15 -5.54
C ARG A 92 8.46 -1.42 -6.45
N GLU A 93 9.70 -1.25 -6.01
CA GLU A 93 10.75 -0.58 -6.80
C GLU A 93 11.04 -1.34 -8.10
N ILE A 94 11.22 -2.66 -8.03
CA ILE A 94 11.39 -3.53 -9.20
C ILE A 94 10.17 -3.44 -10.13
N ALA A 95 8.94 -3.51 -9.58
CA ALA A 95 7.73 -3.45 -10.40
C ALA A 95 7.62 -2.12 -11.17
N VAL A 96 7.93 -0.99 -10.53
CA VAL A 96 7.92 0.34 -11.18
C VAL A 96 9.01 0.44 -12.26
N ASP A 97 10.18 -0.12 -11.99
CA ASP A 97 11.29 -0.13 -12.93
C ASP A 97 10.99 -1.01 -14.16
N TYR A 98 10.55 -2.26 -13.96
CA TYR A 98 10.13 -3.15 -15.05
C TYR A 98 8.97 -2.57 -15.86
N LEU A 99 7.98 -1.95 -15.20
CA LEU A 99 6.87 -1.29 -15.88
C LEU A 99 7.36 -0.24 -16.88
N LYS A 100 8.34 0.58 -16.48
CA LYS A 100 8.94 1.60 -17.35
C LYS A 100 9.84 0.99 -18.43
N ARG A 101 10.77 0.10 -18.05
CA ARG A 101 11.76 -0.50 -18.96
C ARG A 101 11.11 -1.30 -20.09
N HIS A 102 10.01 -1.98 -19.79
CA HIS A 102 9.31 -2.83 -20.75
C HIS A 102 8.06 -2.17 -21.34
N ASN A 103 7.78 -0.91 -20.98
CA ASN A 103 6.59 -0.17 -21.41
C ASN A 103 5.28 -0.95 -21.19
N LEU A 104 5.11 -1.45 -19.96
CA LEU A 104 3.97 -2.28 -19.55
C LEU A 104 2.84 -1.41 -18.99
N HIS A 105 1.61 -1.90 -19.05
CA HIS A 105 0.48 -1.29 -18.35
C HIS A 105 0.41 -1.72 -16.87
N SER A 106 0.87 -2.93 -16.58
CA SER A 106 0.84 -3.54 -15.26
C SER A 106 2.07 -4.41 -15.03
N CYS A 107 2.60 -4.39 -13.81
CA CYS A 107 3.71 -5.25 -13.41
C CYS A 107 3.53 -5.69 -11.95
N GLU A 108 3.57 -6.99 -11.73
CA GLU A 108 3.54 -7.62 -10.42
C GLU A 108 4.86 -8.34 -10.16
N VAL A 109 5.41 -8.16 -8.96
CA VAL A 109 6.65 -8.79 -8.52
C VAL A 109 6.39 -9.50 -7.20
N GLN A 110 6.73 -10.78 -7.14
CA GLN A 110 6.66 -11.61 -5.94
C GLN A 110 8.07 -12.06 -5.54
N LEU A 111 8.40 -11.89 -4.25
CA LEU A 111 9.63 -12.36 -3.63
C LEU A 111 9.28 -13.34 -2.50
N SER A 112 10.00 -14.45 -2.40
CA SER A 112 9.87 -15.41 -1.30
C SER A 112 11.20 -15.66 -0.59
N TYR A 113 11.15 -15.89 0.72
CA TYR A 113 12.35 -16.10 1.54
C TYR A 113 12.15 -17.30 2.48
N ALA A 114 13.25 -18.01 2.75
CA ALA A 114 13.33 -18.93 3.89
C ALA A 114 13.97 -18.21 5.08
N ILE A 115 13.52 -18.54 6.28
CA ILE A 115 14.13 -18.01 7.51
C ILE A 115 15.63 -18.39 7.56
N GLY A 116 16.48 -17.39 7.81
CA GLY A 116 17.93 -17.56 7.88
C GLY A 116 18.66 -17.59 6.53
N ILE A 117 17.95 -17.55 5.39
CA ILE A 117 18.55 -17.46 4.06
C ILE A 117 18.45 -16.02 3.57
N ALA A 118 19.60 -15.44 3.19
CA ALA A 118 19.67 -14.04 2.79
C ALA A 118 19.11 -13.80 1.38
N GLU A 119 19.38 -14.70 0.44
CA GLU A 119 18.86 -14.61 -0.93
C GLU A 119 17.40 -15.07 -0.98
N PRO A 120 16.57 -14.47 -1.85
CA PRO A 120 15.22 -14.97 -2.07
C PRO A 120 15.26 -16.38 -2.67
N LEU A 121 14.31 -17.23 -2.26
CA LEU A 121 14.16 -18.57 -2.84
C LEU A 121 13.62 -18.51 -4.28
N ALA A 122 12.75 -17.53 -4.54
CA ALA A 122 12.19 -17.30 -5.85
C ALA A 122 11.84 -15.82 -6.05
N ILE A 123 11.98 -15.39 -7.31
CA ILE A 123 11.52 -14.11 -7.82
C ILE A 123 10.60 -14.41 -8.99
N TYR A 124 9.34 -13.97 -8.92
CA TYR A 124 8.39 -14.06 -10.02
C TYR A 124 8.02 -12.65 -10.48
N ILE A 125 8.12 -12.40 -11.78
CA ILE A 125 7.73 -11.14 -12.39
C ILE A 125 6.68 -11.42 -13.46
N LYS A 126 5.56 -10.70 -13.39
CA LYS A 126 4.46 -10.80 -14.35
C LYS A 126 4.12 -9.42 -14.88
N GLY A 127 4.31 -9.21 -16.18
CA GLY A 127 3.99 -7.97 -16.89
C GLY A 127 2.85 -8.20 -17.89
N ASP A 128 1.77 -7.43 -17.79
CA ASP A 128 0.60 -7.52 -18.70
C ASP A 128 0.10 -8.95 -18.93
N GLY A 129 0.03 -9.73 -17.84
CA GLY A 129 -0.43 -11.12 -17.87
C GLY A 129 0.63 -12.16 -18.23
N LYS A 130 1.84 -11.75 -18.65
CA LYS A 130 2.91 -12.64 -19.11
C LYS A 130 4.06 -12.72 -18.11
N ASN A 131 4.64 -13.90 -17.98
CA ASN A 131 5.82 -14.10 -17.14
C ASN A 131 7.04 -13.44 -17.80
N ILE A 132 7.83 -12.74 -16.99
CA ILE A 132 9.11 -12.15 -17.37
C ILE A 132 10.20 -12.85 -16.55
N THR A 133 11.24 -13.32 -17.22
CA THR A 133 12.38 -13.95 -16.53
C THR A 133 13.12 -12.91 -15.70
N PRO A 134 13.31 -13.13 -14.39
CA PRO A 134 14.08 -12.22 -13.56
C PRO A 134 15.57 -12.26 -13.95
N GLU A 135 16.20 -11.09 -13.91
CA GLU A 135 17.66 -10.97 -14.08
C GLU A 135 18.37 -11.69 -12.91
N PRO A 136 19.41 -12.52 -13.14
CA PRO A 136 20.10 -13.25 -12.09
C PRO A 136 20.63 -12.36 -10.95
N GLU A 137 21.03 -11.13 -11.28
CA GLU A 137 21.54 -10.12 -10.34
C GLU A 137 20.49 -9.70 -9.30
N LEU A 138 19.20 -9.88 -9.59
CA LEU A 138 18.12 -9.57 -8.65
C LEU A 138 18.18 -10.41 -7.38
N TYR A 139 18.71 -11.64 -7.43
CA TYR A 139 18.85 -12.47 -6.22
C TYR A 139 19.81 -11.84 -5.21
N ALA A 140 20.93 -11.29 -5.68
CA ALA A 140 21.86 -10.56 -4.84
C ALA A 140 21.28 -9.20 -4.39
N ALA A 141 20.63 -8.47 -5.31
CA ALA A 141 20.02 -7.17 -5.01
C ALA A 141 18.86 -7.27 -4.00
N CYS A 142 18.17 -8.41 -3.96
CA CYS A 142 17.06 -8.67 -3.04
C CYS A 142 17.51 -9.27 -1.70
N THR A 143 18.80 -9.33 -1.38
CA THR A 143 19.21 -9.67 -0.02
C THR A 143 18.82 -8.53 0.95
N PRO A 144 18.42 -8.82 2.21
CA PRO A 144 18.01 -7.78 3.16
C PRO A 144 19.04 -6.65 3.32
N LYS A 145 20.33 -7.00 3.33
CA LYS A 145 21.43 -6.03 3.43
C LYS A 145 21.44 -5.06 2.24
N ASN A 146 21.32 -5.58 1.01
CA ASN A 146 21.35 -4.76 -0.19
C ASN A 146 20.06 -3.93 -0.31
N ILE A 147 18.90 -4.51 -0.01
CA ILE A 147 17.62 -3.76 0.03
C ILE A 147 17.71 -2.56 0.97
N ILE A 148 18.19 -2.77 2.19
CA ILE A 148 18.31 -1.70 3.20
C ILE A 148 19.22 -0.58 2.70
N LYS A 149 20.34 -0.94 2.07
CA LYS A 149 21.31 -0.01 1.51
C LYS A 149 20.72 0.76 0.33
N ASP A 150 20.21 0.05 -0.68
CA ASP A 150 19.73 0.60 -1.94
C ASP A 150 18.56 1.57 -1.74
N LEU A 151 17.67 1.25 -0.80
CA LEU A 151 16.50 2.06 -0.50
C LEU A 151 16.71 3.05 0.67
N GLY A 152 17.91 3.12 1.25
CA GLY A 152 18.24 4.03 2.35
C GLY A 152 17.35 3.86 3.58
N LEU A 153 16.93 2.62 3.90
CA LEU A 153 15.84 2.36 4.83
C LEU A 153 16.14 2.75 6.29
N LEU A 154 17.41 2.80 6.69
CA LEU A 154 17.80 3.18 8.06
C LEU A 154 17.52 4.66 8.38
N HIS A 155 17.31 5.50 7.37
CA HIS A 155 17.07 6.94 7.53
C HIS A 155 15.65 7.36 7.15
N LYS A 156 14.78 6.39 6.80
CA LYS A 156 13.40 6.68 6.38
C LYS A 156 12.51 6.96 7.59
N LYS A 157 11.70 8.02 7.51
CA LYS A 157 10.63 8.29 8.47
C LYS A 157 9.41 7.45 8.13
N TYR A 158 9.14 6.43 8.92
CA TYR A 158 8.07 5.47 8.65
C TYR A 158 6.68 5.91 9.14
N GLU A 159 6.62 6.90 10.02
CA GLU A 159 5.36 7.42 10.55
C GLU A 159 4.46 7.98 9.45
N ASP A 160 5.05 8.69 8.48
CA ASP A 160 4.30 9.25 7.36
C ASP A 160 3.63 8.17 6.51
N THR A 161 4.27 6.99 6.41
CA THR A 161 3.73 5.84 5.66
C THR A 161 2.70 5.03 6.44
N ALA A 162 2.54 5.27 7.75
CA ALA A 162 1.56 4.56 8.58
C ALA A 162 0.11 5.02 8.35
N LYS A 163 -0.11 6.00 7.46
CA LYS A 163 -1.40 6.52 7.03
C LYS A 163 -1.41 6.70 5.52
N PHE A 164 -2.58 6.55 4.91
CA PHE A 164 -2.83 6.77 3.47
C PHE A 164 -2.08 5.84 2.50
N GLY A 165 -1.42 4.79 2.99
CA GLY A 165 -0.72 3.80 2.17
C GLY A 165 0.79 4.03 2.12
N HIS A 166 1.53 2.96 1.86
CA HIS A 166 2.99 3.00 1.73
C HIS A 166 3.47 3.33 0.32
N PHE A 167 2.59 3.25 -0.70
CA PHE A 167 2.90 3.28 -2.13
C PHE A 167 1.93 4.09 -2.99
#